data_AF-A0A7X1E7U0-F1
#
_entry.id   AF-A0A7X1E7U0-F1
#
_cell.length_a   1.000
_cell.length_b   1.000
_cell.length_c   1.000
_cell.angle_alpha   90.00
_cell.angle_beta   90.00
_cell.angle_gamma   90.00
#
_symmetry.space_group_name_H-M   'P 1'
#
loop_
_entity.id
_entity.type
_entity.pdbx_description
1 polymer ?
#
loop_
_entity_poly.entity_id
_entity_poly.type
_entity_poly.pdbx_seq_one_letter_code
_entity_poly.pdbx_strand_id
1 'polypeptide(L)'
;MLKIGSYILLAASLALAGCQTSSMKVSDYLRARFILESSSQSDMSALVTLPISLVQIPVEGDAVLSEFDYYSIDIAEVALGKCLAFTLKPAAAREFYQISVANQGKRLVLVLNGEAVAARRIDEPIADGRVFIFLEADDERLAEVANQLQKTNFDIQKKLSR
;
A
#
# COMPACT_ATOMS: atom_id res chain seq x y z
N MET A 1 -10.30 -62.83 5.52
CA MET A 1 -10.96 -61.57 5.14
C MET A 1 -10.52 -60.45 6.08
N LEU A 2 -9.24 -60.04 6.02
CA LEU A 2 -8.64 -59.15 7.03
C LEU A 2 -7.60 -58.24 6.37
N LYS A 3 -8.00 -57.35 5.47
CA LYS A 3 -7.04 -56.41 4.82
C LYS A 3 -7.66 -55.15 4.19
N ILE A 4 -8.93 -54.84 4.47
CA ILE A 4 -9.62 -53.68 3.88
C ILE A 4 -9.78 -52.53 4.90
N GLY A 5 -9.91 -52.84 6.20
CA GLY A 5 -10.09 -51.82 7.25
C GLY A 5 -8.87 -50.94 7.52
N SER A 6 -7.66 -51.39 7.16
CA SER A 6 -6.41 -50.66 7.45
C SER A 6 -6.13 -49.53 6.45
N TYR A 7 -6.69 -49.58 5.23
CA TYR A 7 -6.43 -48.57 4.20
C TYR A 7 -7.36 -47.35 4.31
N ILE A 8 -8.55 -47.52 4.88
CA ILE A 8 -9.50 -46.42 5.10
C ILE A 8 -9.00 -45.48 6.20
N LEU A 9 -8.31 -46.01 7.22
CA LEU A 9 -7.77 -45.19 8.30
C LEU A 9 -6.56 -44.33 7.85
N LEU A 10 -5.83 -44.75 6.82
CA LEU A 10 -4.63 -44.04 6.33
C LEU A 10 -4.98 -42.95 5.30
N ALA A 11 -6.08 -43.09 4.57
CA ALA A 11 -6.55 -42.07 3.63
C ALA A 11 -7.19 -40.86 4.36
N ALA A 12 -7.74 -41.07 5.56
CA ALA A 12 -8.36 -40.01 6.35
C ALA A 12 -7.35 -39.06 7.00
N SER A 13 -6.10 -39.50 7.25
CA SER A 13 -5.07 -38.66 7.87
C SER A 13 -4.38 -37.70 6.89
N LEU A 14 -4.38 -37.99 5.58
CA LEU A 14 -3.83 -37.07 4.57
C LEU A 14 -4.77 -35.89 4.23
N ALA A 15 -6.06 -35.97 4.56
CA ALA A 15 -7.01 -34.87 4.31
C ALA A 15 -6.90 -33.72 5.33
N LEU A 16 -6.11 -33.89 6.40
CA LEU A 16 -5.90 -32.90 7.47
C LEU A 16 -4.59 -32.12 7.33
N ALA A 17 -3.81 -32.35 6.27
CA ALA A 17 -2.74 -31.43 5.86
C ALA A 17 -3.34 -30.19 5.17
N GLY A 18 -4.26 -29.51 5.88
CA GLY A 18 -4.81 -28.24 5.45
C GLY A 18 -3.69 -27.21 5.42
N CYS A 19 -3.53 -26.55 4.27
CA CYS A 19 -2.67 -25.39 4.12
C CYS A 19 -2.95 -24.39 5.25
N GLN A 20 -2.05 -24.31 6.22
CA GLN A 20 -1.93 -23.13 7.07
C GLN A 20 -1.48 -21.98 6.18
N THR A 21 -2.42 -21.36 5.48
CA THR A 21 -2.17 -20.05 4.89
C THR A 21 -2.08 -19.10 6.08
N SER A 22 -0.90 -18.54 6.34
CA SER A 22 -0.76 -17.52 7.37
C SER A 22 -1.46 -16.28 6.85
N SER A 23 -2.75 -16.13 7.14
CA SER A 23 -3.44 -14.89 6.82
C SER A 23 -2.86 -13.82 7.71
N MET A 24 -2.20 -12.84 7.10
CA MET A 24 -1.80 -11.63 7.79
C MET A 24 -3.09 -10.95 8.27
N LYS A 25 -3.27 -10.82 9.59
CA LYS A 25 -4.42 -10.09 10.12
C LYS A 25 -4.29 -8.63 9.71
N VAL A 26 -5.25 -8.19 8.90
CA VAL A 26 -5.31 -6.83 8.34
C VAL A 26 -5.37 -5.75 9.42
N SER A 27 -5.92 -6.07 10.60
CA SER A 27 -6.08 -5.15 11.74
C SER A 27 -4.78 -4.72 12.40
N ASP A 28 -3.68 -5.47 12.21
CA ASP A 28 -2.48 -5.33 13.04
C ASP A 28 -1.45 -4.36 12.43
N TYR A 29 -1.71 -3.89 11.20
CA TYR A 29 -0.73 -3.16 10.40
C TYR A 29 -1.32 -1.89 9.79
N LEU A 30 -0.51 -0.82 9.77
CA LEU A 30 -0.82 0.39 9.03
C LEU A 30 -0.38 0.21 7.57
N ARG A 31 -1.34 0.11 6.65
CA ARG A 31 -1.05 -0.15 5.24
C ARG A 31 -1.14 1.13 4.43
N ALA A 32 -0.06 1.45 3.72
CA ALA A 32 0.00 2.56 2.79
C ALA A 32 -0.33 2.10 1.38
N ARG A 33 -1.34 2.73 0.76
CA ARG A 33 -1.70 2.52 -0.63
C ARG A 33 -1.79 3.86 -1.34
N PHE A 34 -1.29 3.92 -2.57
CA PHE A 34 -1.51 5.09 -3.43
C PHE A 34 -2.60 4.79 -4.43
N ILE A 35 -3.53 5.73 -4.55
CA ILE A 35 -4.68 5.65 -5.46
C ILE A 35 -4.66 6.89 -6.36
N LEU A 36 -5.04 6.73 -7.63
CA LEU A 36 -5.16 7.84 -8.56
C LEU A 36 -6.50 8.54 -8.41
N GLU A 37 -6.48 9.85 -8.60
CA GLU A 37 -7.67 10.64 -8.85
C GLU A 37 -8.38 10.16 -10.13
N SER A 38 -9.70 10.04 -10.04
CA SER A 38 -10.54 9.67 -11.17
C SER A 38 -10.91 10.90 -12.01
N SER A 39 -10.87 10.72 -13.34
CA SER A 39 -11.23 11.79 -14.30
C SER A 39 -12.73 11.87 -14.56
N SER A 40 -13.47 10.83 -14.22
CA SER A 40 -14.93 10.78 -14.38
C SER A 40 -15.57 10.59 -13.01
N GLN A 41 -16.52 11.45 -12.66
CA GLN A 41 -17.54 11.12 -11.65
C GLN A 41 -18.44 10.02 -12.24
N SER A 42 -17.89 8.83 -12.41
CA SER A 42 -18.66 7.64 -12.71
C SER A 42 -19.11 7.02 -11.38
N ASP A 43 -20.17 6.22 -11.39
CA ASP A 43 -20.69 5.56 -10.18
C ASP A 43 -19.67 4.62 -9.50
N MET A 44 -18.53 4.36 -10.15
CA MET A 44 -17.44 3.51 -9.67
C MET A 44 -16.32 4.29 -8.93
N SER A 45 -16.32 5.63 -8.98
CA SER A 45 -15.31 6.43 -8.27
C SER A 45 -15.69 6.59 -6.80
N ALA A 46 -14.77 6.28 -5.88
CA ALA A 46 -14.96 6.54 -4.46
C ALA A 46 -14.57 8.00 -4.14
N LEU A 47 -15.33 8.68 -3.30
CA LEU A 47 -14.99 10.03 -2.86
C LEU A 47 -14.22 9.95 -1.53
N VAL A 48 -13.00 10.47 -1.50
CA VAL A 48 -12.20 10.59 -0.27
C VAL A 48 -12.05 12.05 0.13
N THR A 49 -11.91 12.30 1.44
CA THR A 49 -11.75 13.65 2.00
C THR A 49 -10.44 13.73 2.77
N LEU A 50 -9.62 14.73 2.50
CA LEU A 50 -8.39 14.98 3.25
C LEU A 50 -8.71 15.64 4.62
N PRO A 51 -7.95 15.31 5.68
CA PRO A 51 -8.37 15.59 7.06
C PRO A 51 -8.25 17.06 7.48
N ILE A 52 -7.33 17.83 6.90
CA ILE A 52 -7.10 19.23 7.27
C ILE A 52 -7.68 20.17 6.20
N SER A 53 -7.34 19.96 4.94
CA SER A 53 -7.80 20.82 3.84
C SER A 53 -9.27 20.61 3.49
N LEU A 54 -9.85 19.48 3.91
CA LEU A 54 -11.20 19.03 3.56
C LEU A 54 -11.45 18.92 2.05
N VAL A 55 -10.37 18.87 1.26
CA VAL A 55 -10.47 18.68 -0.18
C VAL A 55 -11.06 17.30 -0.45
N GLN A 56 -12.12 17.27 -1.25
CA GLN A 56 -12.76 16.06 -1.72
C GLN A 56 -12.17 15.65 -3.06
N ILE A 57 -11.69 14.42 -3.16
CA ILE A 57 -11.02 13.89 -4.34
C ILE A 57 -11.75 12.62 -4.77
N PRO A 58 -12.34 12.57 -5.97
CA PRO A 58 -12.82 11.30 -6.53
C PRO A 58 -11.60 10.46 -6.90
N VAL A 59 -11.54 9.22 -6.42
CA VAL A 59 -10.43 8.30 -6.66
C VAL A 59 -10.90 7.03 -7.34
N GLU A 60 -9.98 6.40 -8.08
CA GLU A 60 -10.17 5.08 -8.66
C GLU A 60 -10.34 4.01 -7.57
N GLY A 61 -10.93 2.86 -7.91
CA GLY A 61 -11.17 1.78 -6.94
C GLY A 61 -9.88 1.01 -6.57
N ASP A 62 -8.95 0.89 -7.50
CA ASP A 62 -7.73 0.09 -7.35
C ASP A 62 -6.52 0.97 -7.01
N ALA A 63 -5.69 0.45 -6.10
CA ALA A 63 -4.42 1.09 -5.75
C ALA A 63 -3.38 0.87 -6.84
N VAL A 64 -2.69 1.94 -7.24
CA VAL A 64 -1.55 1.89 -8.17
C VAL A 64 -0.23 1.51 -7.50
N LEU A 65 -0.15 1.68 -6.18
CA LEU A 65 0.92 1.17 -5.34
C LEU A 65 0.32 0.65 -4.04
N SER A 66 0.84 -0.48 -3.57
CA SER A 66 0.39 -1.19 -2.38
C SER A 66 1.51 -1.34 -1.36
N GLU A 67 1.15 -1.83 -0.18
CA GLU A 67 2.08 -2.19 0.89
C GLU A 67 3.17 -3.20 0.48
N PHE A 68 3.02 -3.88 -0.65
CA PHE A 68 3.99 -4.85 -1.18
C PHE A 68 5.02 -4.25 -2.14
N ASP A 69 4.83 -3.00 -2.57
CA ASP A 69 5.64 -2.38 -3.63
C ASP A 69 6.84 -1.60 -3.09
N TYR A 70 6.90 -1.40 -1.77
CA TYR A 70 7.91 -0.57 -1.13
C TYR A 70 9.15 -1.35 -0.72
N TYR A 71 10.32 -0.77 -1.00
CA TYR A 71 11.60 -1.18 -0.44
C TYR A 71 11.84 -0.50 0.91
N SER A 72 11.62 0.81 1.02
CA SER A 72 11.71 1.55 2.28
C SER A 72 10.67 2.65 2.37
N ILE A 73 10.39 3.09 3.59
CA ILE A 73 9.51 4.22 3.90
C ILE A 73 10.23 5.03 4.98
N ASP A 74 10.60 6.26 4.67
CA ASP A 74 11.47 7.08 5.51
C ASP A 74 10.92 8.50 5.64
N ILE A 75 11.28 9.21 6.72
CA ILE A 75 11.06 10.66 6.77
C ILE A 75 12.18 11.32 5.97
N ALA A 76 11.80 12.19 5.04
CA ALA A 76 12.73 13.01 4.29
C ALA A 76 12.50 14.49 4.60
N GLU A 77 13.59 15.22 4.78
CA GLU A 77 13.58 16.68 4.90
C GLU A 77 13.95 17.28 3.54
N VAL A 78 13.04 18.10 3.01
CA VAL A 78 13.22 18.82 1.75
C VAL A 78 12.98 20.32 1.97
N ALA A 79 13.19 21.14 0.94
CA ALA A 79 13.04 22.60 1.06
C ALA A 79 11.66 23.07 1.58
N LEU A 80 10.61 22.26 1.38
CA LEU A 80 9.24 22.56 1.82
C LEU A 80 8.90 21.99 3.22
N GLY A 81 9.84 21.32 3.88
CA GLY A 81 9.65 20.70 5.20
C GLY A 81 9.82 19.18 5.17
N LYS A 82 9.32 18.51 6.23
CA LYS A 82 9.40 17.06 6.37
C LYS A 82 8.23 16.37 5.66
N CYS A 83 8.51 15.22 5.07
CA CYS A 83 7.54 14.41 4.33
C CYS A 83 7.87 12.92 4.45
N LEU A 84 6.96 12.07 3.98
CA LEU A 84 7.27 10.65 3.77
C LEU A 84 7.93 10.47 2.40
N ALA A 85 8.99 9.68 2.36
CA ALA A 85 9.64 9.20 1.15
C ALA A 85 9.47 7.69 1.05
N PHE A 86 8.73 7.24 0.04
CA PHE A 86 8.57 5.84 -0.29
C PHE A 86 9.58 5.48 -1.38
N THR A 87 10.52 4.58 -1.07
CA THR A 87 11.41 3.99 -2.07
C THR A 87 10.76 2.74 -2.63
N LEU A 88 10.50 2.70 -3.93
CA LEU A 88 9.83 1.58 -4.59
C LEU A 88 10.81 0.44 -4.90
N LYS A 89 10.30 -0.79 -4.94
CA LYS A 89 11.04 -1.94 -5.49
C LYS A 89 11.24 -1.75 -7.00
N PRO A 90 12.31 -2.31 -7.60
CA PRO A 90 12.62 -2.06 -9.02
C PRO A 90 11.51 -2.40 -10.01
N ALA A 91 10.73 -3.46 -9.76
CA ALA A 91 9.59 -3.83 -10.61
C ALA A 91 8.48 -2.77 -10.53
N ALA A 92 8.05 -2.44 -9.31
CA ALA A 92 7.04 -1.41 -9.05
C ALA A 92 7.48 -0.03 -9.54
N ALA A 93 8.76 0.33 -9.41
CA ALA A 93 9.29 1.61 -9.92
C ALA A 93 9.13 1.74 -11.44
N ARG A 94 9.38 0.68 -12.19
CA ARG A 94 9.24 0.68 -13.67
C ARG A 94 7.79 0.79 -14.10
N GLU A 95 6.91 0.04 -13.43
CA GLU A 95 5.47 0.09 -13.69
C GLU A 95 4.90 1.47 -13.33
N PHE A 96 5.25 1.97 -12.14
CA PHE A 96 4.79 3.26 -11.66
C PHE A 96 5.30 4.43 -12.49
N TYR A 97 6.51 4.34 -13.07
CA TYR A 97 6.96 5.32 -14.05
C TYR A 97 5.97 5.46 -15.21
N GLN A 98 5.53 4.35 -15.81
CA GLN A 98 4.54 4.38 -16.91
C GLN A 98 3.21 4.97 -16.47
N ILE A 99 2.74 4.59 -15.27
CA ILE A 99 1.52 5.14 -14.67
C ILE A 99 1.65 6.65 -14.49
N SER A 100 2.78 7.13 -13.97
CA SER A 100 3.02 8.56 -13.74
C SER A 100 3.08 9.36 -15.04
N VAL A 101 3.66 8.79 -16.12
CA VAL A 101 3.66 9.41 -17.45
C VAL A 101 2.23 9.60 -17.96
N ALA A 102 1.39 8.58 -17.84
CA ALA A 102 0.02 8.59 -18.38
C ALA A 102 -0.97 9.43 -17.55
N ASN A 103 -0.64 9.75 -16.29
CA ASN A 103 -1.54 10.41 -15.34
C ASN A 103 -1.01 11.76 -14.86
N GLN A 104 -0.19 12.44 -15.67
CA GLN A 104 0.24 13.80 -15.38
C GLN A 104 -0.96 14.75 -15.18
N GLY A 105 -0.82 15.66 -14.23
CA GLY A 105 -1.83 16.62 -13.84
C GLY A 105 -2.88 16.09 -12.86
N LYS A 106 -3.00 14.77 -12.69
CA LYS A 106 -3.88 14.14 -11.69
C LYS A 106 -3.24 14.15 -10.30
N ARG A 107 -4.06 13.94 -9.28
CA ARG A 107 -3.59 13.69 -7.91
C ARG A 107 -3.29 12.21 -7.68
N LEU A 108 -2.15 11.95 -7.04
CA LEU A 108 -1.81 10.70 -6.39
C LEU A 108 -2.13 10.84 -4.90
N VAL A 109 -3.05 10.05 -4.40
CA VAL A 109 -3.58 10.12 -3.03
C VAL A 109 -2.99 8.98 -2.20
N LEU A 110 -2.38 9.31 -1.05
CA LEU A 110 -1.97 8.31 -0.07
C LEU A 110 -3.14 8.02 0.87
N VAL A 111 -3.46 6.73 0.95
CA VAL A 111 -4.50 6.18 1.80
C VAL A 111 -3.85 5.24 2.82
N LEU A 112 -4.12 5.50 4.09
CA LEU A 112 -3.69 4.66 5.21
C LEU A 112 -4.91 3.93 5.78
N ASN A 113 -4.92 2.60 5.64
CA ASN A 113 -6.04 1.77 6.11
C ASN A 113 -7.44 2.21 5.65
N GLY A 114 -7.53 2.83 4.47
CA GLY A 114 -8.80 3.33 3.90
C GLY A 114 -9.04 4.82 4.11
N GLU A 115 -8.24 5.50 4.96
CA GLU A 115 -8.34 6.93 5.20
C GLU A 115 -7.34 7.70 4.34
N ALA A 116 -7.80 8.68 3.56
CA ALA A 116 -6.92 9.55 2.80
C ALA A 116 -6.22 10.53 3.76
N VAL A 117 -4.89 10.61 3.67
CA VAL A 117 -4.07 11.42 4.59
C VAL A 117 -3.16 12.41 3.86
N ALA A 118 -3.02 12.25 2.55
CA ALA A 118 -2.23 13.15 1.73
C ALA A 118 -2.61 13.02 0.25
N ALA A 119 -2.33 14.06 -0.51
CA ALA A 119 -2.36 14.02 -1.96
C ALA A 119 -1.21 14.84 -2.53
N ARG A 120 -0.65 14.40 -3.65
CA ARG A 120 0.27 15.21 -4.46
C ARG A 120 -0.17 15.20 -5.90
N ARG A 121 0.11 16.28 -6.64
CA ARG A 121 -0.07 16.27 -8.08
C ARG A 121 1.10 15.53 -8.74
N ILE A 122 0.80 14.81 -9.81
CA ILE A 122 1.81 14.22 -10.70
C ILE A 122 2.15 15.29 -11.74
N ASP A 123 3.07 16.18 -11.41
CA ASP A 123 3.46 17.27 -12.32
C ASP A 123 4.47 16.82 -13.38
N GLU A 124 5.25 15.78 -13.07
CA GLU A 124 6.27 15.19 -13.93
C GLU A 124 6.32 13.66 -13.75
N PRO A 125 6.83 12.90 -14.72
CA PRO A 125 7.10 11.47 -14.56
C PRO A 125 8.04 11.19 -13.37
N ILE A 126 7.67 10.21 -12.53
CA ILE A 126 8.46 9.82 -11.37
C ILE A 126 9.42 8.70 -11.78
N ALA A 127 10.64 9.08 -12.20
CA ALA A 127 11.61 8.16 -12.79
C ALA A 127 12.61 7.53 -11.80
N ASP A 128 12.80 8.14 -10.63
CA ASP A 128 13.79 7.71 -9.63
C ASP A 128 13.26 6.60 -8.70
N GLY A 129 12.01 6.19 -8.87
CA GLY A 129 11.35 5.20 -8.02
C GLY A 129 11.12 5.70 -6.59
N ARG A 130 11.07 7.02 -6.38
CA ARG A 130 10.80 7.61 -5.06
C ARG A 130 9.56 8.48 -5.09
N VAL A 131 8.63 8.20 -4.17
CA VAL A 131 7.43 9.02 -3.98
C VAL A 131 7.57 9.81 -2.69
N PHE A 132 7.80 11.12 -2.85
CA PHE A 132 7.73 12.08 -1.75
C PHE A 132 6.31 12.58 -1.59
N ILE A 133 5.76 12.55 -0.37
CA ILE A 133 4.41 13.03 -0.10
C ILE A 133 4.27 13.64 1.30
N PHE A 134 3.65 14.81 1.37
CA PHE A 134 3.42 15.55 2.61
C PHE A 134 2.11 15.10 3.24
N LEU A 135 2.18 14.67 4.49
CA LEU A 135 1.00 14.30 5.27
C LEU A 135 0.24 15.56 5.67
N GLU A 136 -1.09 15.52 5.64
CA GLU A 136 -1.91 16.52 6.31
C GLU A 136 -1.94 16.23 7.82
N ALA A 137 -0.80 16.47 8.46
CA ALA A 137 -0.59 16.26 9.88
C ALA A 137 0.59 17.12 10.36
N ASP A 138 0.74 17.23 11.67
CA ASP A 138 1.94 17.82 12.27
C ASP A 138 3.14 16.84 12.26
N ASP A 139 4.31 17.36 12.65
CA ASP A 139 5.57 16.61 12.69
C ASP A 139 5.52 15.41 13.65
N GLU A 140 4.77 15.52 14.75
CA GLU A 140 4.62 14.44 15.74
C GLU A 140 3.88 13.27 15.12
N ARG A 141 2.72 13.54 14.51
CA ARG A 141 1.93 12.53 13.83
C ARG A 141 2.63 11.96 12.61
N LEU A 142 3.38 12.78 11.86
CA LEU A 142 4.24 12.30 10.77
C LEU A 142 5.24 11.26 11.29
N ALA A 143 5.90 11.53 12.41
CA ALA A 143 6.87 10.62 13.01
C ALA A 143 6.22 9.31 13.46
N GLU A 144 5.06 9.36 14.09
CA GLU A 144 4.29 8.17 14.46
C GLU A 144 3.92 7.30 13.24
N VAL A 145 3.38 7.94 12.19
CA VAL A 145 2.98 7.25 10.95
C VAL A 145 4.19 6.60 10.29
N ALA A 146 5.31 7.32 10.18
CA ALA A 146 6.54 6.78 9.61
C ALA A 146 7.00 5.53 10.38
N ASN A 147 7.04 5.58 11.71
CA ASN A 147 7.43 4.43 12.54
C ASN A 147 6.50 3.21 12.33
N GLN A 148 5.19 3.43 12.26
CA GLN A 148 4.21 2.37 12.03
C GLN A 148 4.33 1.75 10.63
N LEU A 149 4.55 2.58 9.60
CA LEU A 149 4.76 2.13 8.23
C LEU A 149 6.08 1.37 8.07
N GLN A 150 7.16 1.82 8.70
CA GLN A 150 8.45 1.14 8.72
C GLN A 150 8.34 -0.25 9.33
N LYS A 151 7.68 -0.36 10.49
CA LYS A 151 7.42 -1.65 11.14
C LYS A 151 6.60 -2.58 10.24
N THR A 152 5.55 -2.05 9.62
CA THR A 152 4.71 -2.81 8.68
C THR A 152 5.50 -3.30 7.48
N ASN A 153 6.29 -2.43 6.85
CA ASN A 153 7.11 -2.76 5.70
C ASN A 153 8.16 -3.83 6.03
N PHE A 154 8.84 -3.71 7.18
CA PHE A 154 9.79 -4.71 7.66
C PHE A 154 9.13 -6.09 7.84
N ASP A 155 7.96 -6.13 8.48
CA ASP A 155 7.23 -7.38 8.71
C ASP A 155 6.74 -8.03 7.41
N ILE A 156 6.28 -7.23 6.44
CA ILE A 156 5.90 -7.69 5.10
C ILE A 156 7.11 -8.30 4.39
N GLN A 157 8.24 -7.58 4.36
CA GLN A 157 9.45 -8.06 3.68
C GLN A 157 9.99 -9.35 4.29
N LYS A 158 10.04 -9.43 5.63
CA LYS A 158 10.47 -10.63 6.35
C LYS A 158 9.59 -11.85 6.07
N LYS A 159 8.30 -11.65 5.82
CA LYS A 159 7.38 -12.75 5.47
C LYS A 159 7.50 -13.17 4.01
N LEU A 160 7.77 -12.25 3.10
CA LEU A 160 7.96 -12.53 1.67
C LEU A 160 9.32 -13.13 1.34
N SER A 161 10.34 -12.90 2.17
CA SER A 161 11.68 -13.47 1.99
C SER A 161 11.84 -14.89 2.55
N ARG A 162 10.80 -15.45 3.16
CA ARG A 162 10.76 -16.81 3.71
C ARG A 162 10.12 -17.75 2.71
#